data_AF-A0A7C4ARE0-F1
#
_entry.id   AF-A0A7C4ARE0-F1
#
_cell.length_a   1.000
_cell.length_b   1.000
_cell.length_c   1.000
_cell.angle_alpha   90.00
_cell.angle_beta   90.00
_cell.angle_gamma   90.00
#
_symmetry.space_group_name_H-M   'P 1'
#
loop_
_entity.id
_entity.type
_entity.pdbx_description
1 polymer ?
#
loop_
_entity_poly.entity_id
_entity_poly.type
_entity_poly.pdbx_seq_one_letter_code
_entity_poly.pdbx_strand_id
1 'polypeptide(L)'
;MKIKSFPTLVHKEGLAALTAASALLILSAIADAPLQGPADPASSAAPHIKAPWIFVGIQFMLKFMDPLVAGVLIPLGFLMVWAALPFVGGSQRQTRWAFFSTLLAVVACSLLGYFL
;
A
#
# COMPACT_ATOMS: atom_id res chain seq x y z
N MET A 1 0.10 28.30 -19.91
CA MET A 1 0.63 29.39 -19.06
C MET A 1 1.33 28.74 -17.86
N LYS A 2 2.63 28.95 -17.66
CA LYS A 2 3.37 28.35 -16.52
C LYS A 2 3.22 29.27 -15.30
N ILE A 3 2.74 28.72 -14.19
CA ILE A 3 2.58 29.44 -12.92
C ILE A 3 3.85 29.20 -12.08
N LYS A 4 4.39 30.25 -11.45
CA LYS A 4 5.57 30.11 -10.58
C LYS A 4 5.21 29.26 -9.36
N SER A 5 6.07 28.30 -9.02
CA SER A 5 5.87 27.41 -7.87
C SER A 5 5.84 28.18 -6.55
N PHE A 6 6.67 29.22 -6.42
CA PHE A 6 6.59 30.15 -5.30
C PHE A 6 5.83 31.42 -5.72
N PRO A 7 4.87 31.91 -4.92
CA PRO A 7 4.44 31.41 -3.61
C PRO A 7 3.29 30.38 -3.67
N THR A 8 2.58 30.28 -4.79
CA THR A 8 1.25 29.65 -4.86
C THR A 8 1.24 28.13 -4.67
N LEU A 9 2.24 27.39 -5.15
CA LEU A 9 2.33 25.94 -4.94
C LEU A 9 2.78 25.63 -3.50
N VAL A 10 3.80 26.33 -3.02
CA VAL A 10 4.35 26.15 -1.66
C VAL A 10 3.30 26.37 -0.58
N HIS A 11 2.43 27.38 -0.72
CA HIS A 11 1.34 27.59 0.24
C HIS A 11 0.32 26.43 0.23
N LYS A 12 -0.02 25.91 -0.95
CA LYS A 12 -0.97 24.80 -1.08
C LYS A 12 -0.40 23.49 -0.52
N GLU A 13 0.86 23.19 -0.83
CA GLU A 13 1.54 22.01 -0.31
C GLU A 13 1.77 22.11 1.21
N GLY A 14 2.11 23.29 1.72
CA GLY A 14 2.22 23.54 3.16
C GLY A 14 0.89 23.32 3.90
N LEU A 15 -0.21 23.83 3.36
CA LEU A 15 -1.56 23.59 3.91
C LEU A 15 -1.94 22.10 3.86
N ALA A 16 -1.65 21.41 2.76
CA ALA A 16 -1.91 19.98 2.63
C ALA A 16 -1.08 19.17 3.63
N ALA A 17 0.20 19.50 3.82
CA ALA A 17 1.07 18.86 4.79
C ALA A 17 0.58 19.07 6.23
N LEU A 18 0.19 20.29 6.60
CA LEU A 18 -0.39 20.59 7.91
C LEU A 18 -1.69 19.82 8.15
N THR A 19 -2.55 19.76 7.14
CA THR A 19 -3.82 19.01 7.22
C THR A 19 -3.55 17.51 7.41
N ALA A 20 -2.64 16.93 6.61
CA ALA A 20 -2.24 15.53 6.76
C ALA A 20 -1.62 15.23 8.12
N ALA A 21 -0.72 16.09 8.61
CA ALA A 21 -0.11 15.96 9.93
C ALA A 21 -1.16 16.05 11.05
N SER A 22 -2.09 17.01 10.96
CA SER A 22 -3.17 17.14 11.94
C SER A 22 -4.07 15.92 11.97
N ALA A 23 -4.42 15.35 10.80
CA ALA A 23 -5.22 14.14 10.71
C ALA A 23 -4.51 12.93 11.33
N LEU A 24 -3.19 12.79 11.10
CA LEU A 24 -2.37 11.74 11.70
C LEU A 24 -2.28 11.90 13.22
N LEU A 25 -2.11 13.12 13.74
CA LEU A 25 -2.07 13.38 15.18
C LEU A 25 -3.41 13.10 15.85
N ILE A 26 -4.52 13.51 15.23
CA ILE A 26 -5.87 13.19 15.73
C ILE A 26 -6.09 11.68 15.74
N LEU A 27 -5.71 10.97 14.67
CA LEU A 27 -5.80 9.52 14.61
C LEU A 27 -4.97 8.86 15.70
N SER A 28 -3.73 9.31 15.91
CA SER A 28 -2.84 8.81 16.95
C SER A 28 -3.34 9.09 18.37
N ALA A 29 -4.14 10.14 18.56
CA ALA A 29 -4.72 10.46 19.87
C ALA A 29 -5.98 9.63 20.18
N ILE A 30 -6.67 9.13 19.15
CA ILE A 30 -7.92 8.37 19.31
C ILE A 30 -7.67 6.85 19.27
N ALA A 31 -6.65 6.41 18.53
CA ALA A 31 -6.33 4.99 18.35
C ALA A 31 -4.92 4.67 18.85
N ASP A 32 -4.83 3.87 19.90
CA ASP A 32 -3.56 3.35 20.38
C ASP A 32 -2.94 2.37 19.37
N ALA A 33 -1.62 2.44 19.23
CA ALA A 33 -0.88 1.49 18.42
C ALA A 33 -0.96 0.10 19.08
N PRO A 34 -1.31 -0.97 18.34
CA PRO A 34 -1.35 -2.34 18.86
C PRO A 34 0.07 -2.89 19.01
N LEU A 35 0.83 -2.33 19.94
CA LEU A 35 2.21 -2.76 20.25
C LEU A 35 2.16 -3.98 21.16
N GLN A 36 2.84 -5.05 20.75
CA GLN A 36 3.05 -6.24 21.58
C GLN A 36 4.20 -6.00 22.57
N GLY A 37 4.39 -6.93 23.51
CA GLY A 37 5.52 -6.89 24.43
C GLY A 37 6.88 -6.93 23.71
N PRO A 38 7.98 -6.66 24.42
CA PRO A 38 9.33 -6.77 23.86
C PRO A 38 9.54 -8.12 23.19
N ALA A 39 10.15 -8.11 22.01
CA ALA A 39 10.41 -9.33 21.26
C ALA A 39 11.33 -10.27 22.07
N ASP A 40 10.83 -11.46 22.37
CA ASP A 40 11.60 -12.53 23.00
C ASP A 40 12.05 -13.53 21.92
N PRO A 41 13.36 -13.71 21.68
CA PRO A 41 13.85 -14.68 20.71
C PRO A 41 13.65 -16.14 21.14
N ALA A 42 13.37 -16.41 22.42
CA ALA A 42 13.16 -17.76 22.94
C ALA A 42 11.69 -18.21 22.88
N SER A 43 10.74 -17.30 22.65
CA SER A 43 9.32 -17.61 22.51
C SER A 43 8.73 -16.93 21.27
N SER A 44 8.08 -17.71 20.39
CA SER A 44 7.27 -17.15 19.30
C SER A 44 6.03 -16.49 19.88
N ALA A 45 6.17 -15.25 20.35
CA ALA A 45 5.27 -14.58 21.30
C ALA A 45 3.89 -14.16 20.75
N ALA A 46 3.38 -14.71 19.65
CA ALA A 46 2.01 -14.45 19.22
C ALA A 46 1.35 -15.62 18.47
N PRO A 47 0.13 -16.06 18.86
CA PRO A 47 -0.64 -17.07 18.11
C PRO A 47 -1.06 -16.60 16.72
N HIS A 48 -1.04 -15.28 16.46
CA HIS A 48 -1.28 -14.70 15.14
C HIS A 48 -0.32 -13.53 14.90
N ILE A 49 0.82 -13.80 14.26
CA ILE A 49 1.67 -12.76 13.67
C ILE A 49 0.93 -12.23 12.43
N LYS A 50 -0.01 -11.29 12.64
CA LYS A 50 -0.67 -10.57 11.55
C LYS A 50 0.37 -9.64 10.92
N ALA A 51 0.58 -9.72 9.61
CA ALA A 51 1.48 -8.77 8.97
C ALA A 51 0.92 -7.34 9.06
N PRO A 52 1.79 -6.34 8.88
CA PRO A 52 1.34 -4.99 8.57
C PRO A 52 0.30 -5.00 7.44
N TRP A 53 -0.68 -4.10 7.52
CA TRP A 53 -1.82 -3.99 6.59
C TRP A 53 -1.40 -3.97 5.10
N ILE A 54 -0.40 -3.16 4.76
CA ILE A 54 0.83 -3.57 4.03
C ILE A 54 0.73 -4.82 3.15
N PHE A 55 1.04 -5.92 3.82
CA PHE A 55 1.30 -7.23 3.27
C PHE A 55 0.15 -8.22 3.48
N VAL A 56 -1.00 -7.79 4.01
CA VAL A 56 -2.13 -8.70 4.30
C VAL A 56 -2.60 -9.42 3.03
N GLY A 57 -2.70 -8.72 1.89
CA GLY A 57 -3.03 -9.36 0.62
C GLY A 57 -1.98 -10.38 0.17
N ILE A 58 -0.70 -10.10 0.40
CA ILE A 58 0.39 -11.04 0.08
C ILE A 58 0.37 -12.24 1.05
N GLN A 59 0.10 -12.03 2.34
CA GLN A 59 -0.09 -13.12 3.31
C GLN A 59 -1.22 -14.05 2.92
N PHE A 60 -2.32 -13.51 2.37
CA PHE A 60 -3.38 -14.33 1.84
C PHE A 60 -2.91 -15.20 0.67
N MET A 61 -2.14 -14.63 -0.26
CA MET A 61 -1.57 -15.40 -1.38
C MET A 61 -0.61 -16.49 -0.90
N LEU A 62 0.16 -16.23 0.17
CA LEU A 62 1.06 -17.21 0.80
C LEU A 62 0.31 -18.40 1.41
N LYS A 63 -0.99 -18.29 1.69
CA LYS A 63 -1.80 -19.45 2.14
C LYS A 63 -2.01 -20.47 1.02
N PHE A 64 -1.94 -20.06 -0.25
CA PHE A 64 -2.32 -20.89 -1.41
C PHE A 64 -1.18 -21.14 -2.40
N MET A 65 -0.07 -20.40 -2.30
CA MET A 65 1.02 -20.43 -3.27
C MET A 65 2.38 -20.49 -2.59
N ASP A 66 3.39 -20.98 -3.32
CA ASP A 66 4.77 -21.00 -2.83
C ASP A 66 5.29 -19.59 -2.48
N PRO A 67 6.11 -19.46 -1.41
CA PRO A 67 6.60 -18.16 -0.95
C PRO A 67 7.35 -17.35 -1.99
N LEU A 68 8.10 -18.01 -2.86
CA LEU A 68 8.83 -17.35 -3.94
C LEU A 68 7.86 -16.71 -4.95
N VAL A 69 6.76 -17.38 -5.27
CA VAL A 69 5.81 -16.90 -6.27
C VAL A 69 4.99 -15.74 -5.71
N ALA A 70 4.39 -15.92 -4.53
CA ALA A 70 3.55 -14.91 -3.90
C ALA A 70 4.34 -13.70 -3.39
N GLY A 71 5.52 -13.93 -2.81
CA GLY A 71 6.33 -12.88 -2.18
C GLY A 71 7.26 -12.14 -3.13
N VAL A 72 7.69 -12.77 -4.24
CA VAL A 72 8.70 -12.19 -5.14
C VAL A 72 8.16 -12.04 -6.56
N LEU A 73 7.77 -13.14 -7.21
CA LEU A 73 7.44 -13.09 -8.65
C LEU A 73 6.22 -12.24 -8.95
N ILE A 74 5.15 -12.35 -8.15
CA ILE A 74 3.92 -11.58 -8.41
C ILE A 74 4.14 -10.08 -8.17
N PRO A 75 4.72 -9.63 -7.04
CA PRO A 75 5.05 -8.21 -6.85
C PRO A 75 5.99 -7.66 -7.93
N LEU A 76 7.02 -8.43 -8.31
CA LEU A 76 7.98 -8.03 -9.34
C LEU A 76 7.31 -7.94 -10.72
N GLY A 77 6.46 -8.91 -11.06
CA GLY A 77 5.67 -8.90 -12.29
C GLY A 77 4.74 -7.69 -12.36
N PHE A 78 4.09 -7.33 -11.24
CA PHE A 78 3.27 -6.12 -11.16
C PHE A 78 4.11 -4.87 -11.45
N LEU A 79 5.26 -4.74 -10.80
CA LEU A 79 6.16 -3.61 -11.01
C LEU A 79 6.62 -3.52 -12.47
N MET A 80 6.97 -4.65 -13.10
CA MET A 80 7.37 -4.68 -14.52
C MET A 80 6.24 -4.27 -15.45
N VAL A 81 5.01 -4.76 -15.24
CA VAL A 81 3.84 -4.38 -16.03
C VAL A 81 3.59 -2.87 -15.92
N TRP A 82 3.68 -2.33 -14.72
CA TRP A 82 3.55 -0.90 -14.46
C TRP A 82 4.66 -0.06 -15.10
N ALA A 83 5.91 -0.53 -15.03
CA ALA A 83 7.05 0.13 -15.64
C ALA A 83 7.01 0.05 -17.18
N ALA A 84 6.44 -1.02 -17.74
CA ALA A 84 6.28 -1.21 -19.17
C ALA A 84 5.13 -0.36 -19.76
N LEU A 85 4.16 0.02 -18.93
CA LEU A 85 2.94 0.71 -19.34
C LEU A 85 3.14 1.95 -20.23
N PRO A 86 4.09 2.88 -19.98
CA PRO A 86 4.35 4.01 -20.89
C PRO A 86 4.86 3.60 -22.29
N PHE A 87 5.44 2.41 -22.43
CA PHE A 87 6.03 1.92 -23.69
C PHE A 87 5.05 1.13 -24.55
N VAL A 88 3.92 0.68 -23.99
CA VAL A 88 2.96 -0.23 -24.66
C VAL A 88 1.98 0.50 -25.61
N GLY A 89 2.11 1.81 -25.80
CA GLY A 89 1.37 2.53 -26.86
C GLY A 89 -0.17 2.51 -26.73
N GLY A 90 -0.67 2.55 -25.49
CA GLY A 90 -2.12 2.51 -25.19
C GLY A 90 -2.80 3.88 -25.13
N SER A 91 -4.12 3.88 -25.30
CA SER A 91 -4.93 5.08 -25.05
C SER A 91 -4.96 5.44 -23.55
N GLN A 92 -5.09 6.73 -23.22
CA GLN A 92 -5.27 7.21 -21.84
C GLN A 92 -6.40 6.49 -21.09
N ARG A 93 -7.45 6.11 -21.83
CA ARG A 93 -8.54 5.29 -21.28
C ARG A 93 -8.00 3.94 -20.82
N GLN A 94 -7.34 3.18 -21.69
CA GLN A 94 -6.79 1.85 -21.35
C GLN A 94 -5.84 1.91 -20.16
N THR A 95 -4.95 2.91 -20.10
CA THR A 95 -4.06 3.12 -18.93
C THR A 95 -4.84 3.31 -17.64
N ARG A 96 -5.91 4.11 -17.66
CA ARG A 96 -6.79 4.30 -16.50
C ARG A 96 -7.49 3.00 -16.11
N TRP A 97 -8.02 2.24 -17.07
CA TRP A 97 -8.65 0.96 -16.78
C TRP A 97 -7.65 -0.03 -16.17
N ALA A 98 -6.42 -0.08 -16.67
CA ALA A 98 -5.35 -0.87 -16.09
C ALA A 98 -5.00 -0.42 -14.66
N PHE A 99 -4.94 0.88 -14.39
CA PHE A 99 -4.73 1.41 -13.03
C PHE A 99 -5.84 0.98 -12.06
N PHE A 100 -7.10 1.13 -12.47
CA PHE A 100 -8.21 0.81 -11.59
C PHE A 100 -8.39 -0.70 -11.38
N SER A 101 -8.14 -1.52 -12.41
CA SER A 101 -8.23 -2.98 -12.28
C SER A 101 -7.15 -3.53 -11.34
N THR A 102 -5.93 -3.03 -11.47
CA THR A 102 -4.80 -3.40 -10.60
C THR A 102 -5.00 -2.94 -9.16
N LEU A 103 -5.47 -1.71 -8.95
CA LEU A 103 -5.84 -1.21 -7.63
C LEU A 103 -6.95 -2.06 -7.00
N LEU A 104 -8.00 -2.36 -7.76
CA LEU A 104 -9.13 -3.17 -7.28
C LEU A 104 -8.69 -4.59 -6.94
N ALA A 105 -7.80 -5.20 -7.72
CA ALA A 105 -7.24 -6.51 -7.41
C ALA A 105 -6.44 -6.49 -6.09
N VAL A 106 -5.61 -5.47 -5.86
CA VAL A 106 -4.86 -5.32 -4.60
C VAL A 106 -5.80 -5.12 -3.42
N VAL A 107 -6.79 -4.24 -3.55
CA VAL A 107 -7.78 -3.98 -2.49
C VAL A 107 -8.61 -5.22 -2.20
N ALA A 108 -9.11 -5.91 -3.23
CA ALA A 108 -9.86 -7.14 -3.07
C ALA A 108 -9.03 -8.22 -2.37
N CYS A 109 -7.78 -8.42 -2.80
CA CYS A 109 -6.87 -9.39 -2.18
C CYS A 109 -6.58 -9.05 -0.71
N SER A 110 -6.39 -7.77 -0.38
CA SER A 110 -6.17 -7.31 1.00
C SER A 110 -7.41 -7.41 1.87
N LEU A 111 -8.60 -7.10 1.35
CA LEU A 111 -9.86 -7.26 2.08
C LEU A 111 -10.15 -8.74 2.31
N LEU A 112 -10.02 -9.58 1.29
CA LEU A 112 -10.17 -11.03 1.43
C LEU A 112 -9.18 -11.58 2.45
N GLY A 113 -7.91 -11.17 2.39
CA GLY A 113 -6.89 -11.58 3.37
C GLY A 113 -7.13 -11.07 4.79
N TYR A 114 -7.85 -9.96 4.95
CA TYR A 114 -8.20 -9.44 6.26
C TYR A 114 -9.37 -10.21 6.90
N PHE A 115 -10.34 -10.67 6.10
CA PHE A 115 -11.54 -11.35 6.57
C PHE A 115 -11.46 -12.89 6.54
N LEU A 116 -10.57 -13.49 5.73
CA LEU A 116 -10.35 -14.94 5.58
C LEU A 116 -8.96 -15.36 6.08
#